data_AF-A0A817SL42-F1
#
_entry.id   AF-A0A817SL42-F1
#
_cell.length_a   1.000
_cell.length_b   1.000
_cell.length_c   1.000
_cell.angle_alpha   90.00
_cell.angle_beta   90.00
_cell.angle_gamma   90.00
#
_symmetry.space_group_name_H-M   'P 1'
#
loop_
_entity.id
_entity.type
_entity.pdbx_description
1 polymer ?
#
loop_
_entity_poly.entity_id
_entity_poly.type
_entity_poly.pdbx_seq_one_letter_code
_entity_poly.pdbx_strand_id
1 'polypeptide(L)'
;MHEHFLRDLPLSAIMKDNQKAFFIKKLCNDFFDLMRLYNLTNITKTLKQQSITWCERFKSLFGADAVTIYIHVLDNHAFEFHQQYDNLGLYSLQGNEKFNDVTTKDFFTSTNKRNFNTQLLHKRIRLRLLDIALRQGGLTAITKLFFNWNIKDTISAQESSLNKLFFPQRRYSTC
;
A
#
# COMPACT_ATOMS: atom_id res chain seq x y z
N MET A 1 3.21 11.01 -6.06
CA MET A 1 1.82 11.51 -5.98
C MET A 1 1.64 12.65 -4.95
N HIS A 2 2.62 12.95 -4.08
CA HIS A 2 2.46 13.97 -3.02
C HIS A 2 2.98 15.38 -3.34
N GLU A 3 3.85 15.59 -4.35
CA GLU A 3 4.36 16.94 -4.68
C GLU A 3 3.27 17.89 -5.17
N HIS A 4 2.33 17.38 -5.99
CA HIS A 4 1.24 18.19 -6.55
C HIS A 4 0.28 18.70 -5.49
N PHE A 5 0.02 17.93 -4.43
CA PHE A 5 -0.97 18.31 -3.44
C PHE A 5 -0.63 19.64 -2.75
N LEU A 6 0.61 19.82 -2.31
CA LEU A 6 1.05 21.05 -1.65
C LEU A 6 1.33 22.19 -2.66
N ARG A 7 1.82 21.85 -3.87
CA ARG A 7 2.05 22.83 -4.95
C ARG A 7 0.77 23.38 -5.56
N ASP A 8 -0.35 22.66 -5.49
CA ASP A 8 -1.62 23.08 -6.10
C ASP A 8 -2.66 23.51 -5.06
N LEU A 9 -2.36 23.38 -3.76
CA LEU A 9 -3.27 23.80 -2.69
C LEU A 9 -3.58 25.31 -2.79
N PRO A 10 -4.86 25.71 -2.91
CA PRO A 10 -5.25 27.11 -3.01
C PRO A 10 -5.28 27.76 -1.62
N LEU A 11 -4.11 28.04 -1.06
CA LEU A 11 -3.95 28.59 0.29
C LEU A 11 -4.69 29.93 0.48
N SER A 12 -4.79 30.76 -0.56
CA SER A 12 -5.55 32.01 -0.54
C SER A 12 -7.07 31.82 -0.38
N ALA A 13 -7.60 30.66 -0.77
CA ALA A 13 -9.01 30.34 -0.56
C ALA A 13 -9.29 29.79 0.84
N ILE A 14 -8.26 29.27 1.52
CA ILE A 14 -8.37 28.60 2.83
C ILE A 14 -8.01 29.56 3.96
N MET A 15 -7.01 30.41 3.75
CA MET A 15 -6.46 31.30 4.77
C MET A 15 -7.00 32.73 4.61
N LYS A 16 -7.33 33.36 5.73
CA LYS A 16 -7.79 34.77 5.76
C LYS A 16 -6.67 35.77 5.48
N ASP A 17 -5.44 35.41 5.84
CA ASP A 17 -4.26 36.23 5.61
C ASP A 17 -3.62 35.87 4.27
N ASN A 18 -3.94 36.67 3.25
CA ASN A 18 -3.45 36.49 1.89
C ASN A 18 -1.92 36.64 1.78
N GLN A 19 -1.32 37.49 2.62
CA GLN A 19 0.12 37.73 2.59
C GLN A 19 0.87 36.53 3.20
N LYS A 20 0.40 36.02 4.34
CA LYS A 20 0.94 34.79 4.93
C LYS A 20 0.73 33.59 4.01
N ALA A 21 -0.43 33.48 3.36
CA ALA A 21 -0.70 32.43 2.37
C ALA A 21 0.30 32.45 1.21
N PHE A 22 0.62 33.64 0.69
CA PHE A 22 1.65 33.82 -0.35
C PHE A 22 3.02 33.33 0.12
N PHE A 23 3.46 33.73 1.32
CA PHE A 23 4.77 33.31 1.85
C PHE A 23 4.85 31.82 2.12
N ILE A 24 3.79 31.21 2.67
CA ILE A 24 3.73 29.75 2.86
C ILE A 24 3.84 29.05 1.51
N LYS A 25 3.10 29.53 0.50
CA LYS A 25 3.15 28.94 -0.84
C LYS A 25 4.55 29.00 -1.43
N LYS A 26 5.21 30.16 -1.33
CA LYS A 26 6.58 30.35 -1.76
C LYS A 26 7.54 29.41 -1.02
N LEU A 27 7.42 29.30 0.30
CA LEU A 27 8.25 28.42 1.11
C LEU A 27 8.11 26.94 0.70
N CYS A 28 6.89 26.49 0.40
CA CYS A 28 6.65 25.14 -0.12
C CYS A 28 7.28 24.93 -1.50
N ASN A 29 7.17 25.90 -2.40
CA ASN A 29 7.80 25.80 -3.72
C ASN A 29 9.33 25.75 -3.62
N ASP A 30 9.92 26.65 -2.81
CA ASP A 30 11.35 26.67 -2.51
C ASP A 30 11.82 25.32 -1.94
N PHE A 31 11.01 24.69 -1.08
CA PHE A 31 11.30 23.36 -0.53
C PHE A 31 11.39 22.29 -1.62
N PHE A 32 10.39 22.21 -2.49
CA PHE A 32 10.39 21.19 -3.55
C PHE A 32 11.49 21.42 -4.57
N ASP A 33 11.81 22.68 -4.88
CA ASP A 33 12.92 23.00 -5.77
C ASP A 33 14.26 22.60 -5.14
N LEU A 34 14.44 22.81 -3.82
CA LEU A 34 15.58 22.32 -3.05
C LEU A 34 15.66 20.79 -3.06
N MET A 35 14.55 20.09 -2.80
CA MET A 35 14.52 18.61 -2.84
C MET A 35 14.85 18.06 -4.22
N ARG A 36 14.46 18.74 -5.29
CA ARG A 36 14.85 18.37 -6.65
C ARG A 36 16.36 18.50 -6.84
N LEU A 37 16.98 19.56 -6.32
CA LEU A 37 18.44 19.75 -6.41
C LEU A 37 19.20 18.63 -5.69
N TYR A 38 18.70 18.15 -4.56
CA TYR A 38 19.27 17.02 -3.83
C TYR A 38 19.22 15.67 -4.59
N ASN A 39 18.40 15.60 -5.65
CA ASN A 39 18.30 14.43 -6.52
C ASN A 39 19.11 14.58 -7.83
N LEU A 40 19.84 15.68 -8.01
CA LEU A 40 20.69 15.92 -9.17
C LEU A 40 22.17 15.70 -8.81
N THR A 41 22.94 15.20 -9.76
CA THR A 41 24.39 14.99 -9.61
C THR A 41 25.17 16.28 -9.89
N ASN A 42 26.37 16.40 -9.34
CA ASN A 42 27.31 17.53 -9.57
C ASN A 42 26.83 18.92 -9.09
N ILE A 43 25.88 18.99 -8.15
CA ILE A 43 25.42 20.25 -7.56
C ILE A 43 25.89 20.33 -6.12
N THR A 44 26.96 21.07 -5.81
CA THR A 44 27.50 21.07 -4.43
C THR A 44 27.66 22.45 -3.82
N LYS A 45 28.04 23.47 -4.59
CA LYS A 45 28.47 24.74 -3.99
C LYS A 45 27.35 25.59 -3.38
N THR A 46 26.09 25.38 -3.74
CA THR A 46 24.97 26.23 -3.30
C THR A 46 23.93 25.53 -2.41
N LEU A 47 23.95 24.20 -2.30
CA LEU A 47 22.94 23.42 -1.56
C LEU A 47 22.91 23.75 -0.07
N LYS A 48 24.09 23.89 0.55
CA LYS A 48 24.20 24.27 1.97
C LYS A 48 23.52 25.61 2.22
N GLN A 49 23.88 26.65 1.47
CA GLN A 49 23.32 27.98 1.66
C GLN A 49 21.81 28.00 1.41
N GLN A 50 21.33 27.27 0.39
CA GLN A 50 19.90 27.20 0.09
C GLN A 50 19.11 26.49 1.20
N SER A 51 19.66 25.43 1.78
CA SER A 51 19.03 24.70 2.89
C SER A 51 18.93 25.55 4.16
N ILE A 52 20.01 26.24 4.51
CA ILE A 52 20.04 27.17 5.65
C ILE A 52 19.03 28.30 5.44
N THR A 53 19.08 28.95 4.28
CA THR A 53 18.16 30.05 3.94
C THR A 53 16.71 29.61 4.00
N TRP A 54 16.41 28.39 3.54
CA TRP A 54 15.06 27.83 3.61
C TRP A 54 14.62 27.59 5.07
N CYS A 55 15.50 27.01 5.89
CA CYS A 55 15.24 26.74 7.31
C CYS A 55 14.99 28.03 8.11
N GLU A 56 15.78 29.08 7.87
CA GLU A 56 15.59 30.40 8.48
C GLU A 56 14.24 31.02 8.12
N ARG A 57 13.85 30.96 6.84
CA ARG A 57 12.53 31.44 6.38
C ARG A 57 11.39 30.64 7.02
N PHE A 58 11.55 29.32 7.15
CA PHE A 58 10.58 28.47 7.83
C PHE A 58 10.39 28.90 9.29
N LYS A 59 11.48 29.03 10.05
CA LYS A 59 11.44 29.44 11.46
C LYS A 59 10.79 30.81 11.61
N SER A 60 11.18 31.78 10.78
CA SER A 60 10.63 33.14 10.82
C SER A 60 9.13 33.18 10.48
N LEU A 61 8.68 32.42 9.49
CA LEU A 61 7.28 32.45 9.03
C LEU A 61 6.30 31.83 10.04
N PHE A 62 6.76 30.79 10.76
CA PHE A 62 5.95 30.08 11.74
C PHE A 62 6.21 30.50 13.19
N GLY A 63 7.20 31.35 13.46
CA GLY A 63 7.63 31.70 14.82
C GLY A 63 8.10 30.46 15.58
N ALA A 64 8.81 29.55 14.90
CA ALA A 64 9.21 28.28 15.46
C ALA A 64 10.61 28.36 16.07
N ASP A 65 10.70 28.17 17.39
CA ASP A 65 11.98 28.11 18.11
C ASP A 65 12.69 26.76 17.93
N ALA A 66 11.92 25.70 17.69
CA ALA A 66 12.41 24.35 17.49
C ALA A 66 11.98 23.81 16.12
N VAL A 67 12.82 22.96 15.54
CA VAL A 67 12.56 22.27 14.28
C VAL A 67 12.50 20.76 14.49
N THR A 68 11.78 20.06 13.61
CA THR A 68 11.77 18.61 13.63
C THR A 68 13.13 18.05 13.22
N ILE A 69 13.40 16.79 13.59
CA ILE A 69 14.64 16.09 13.23
C ILE A 69 14.89 16.13 11.70
N TYR A 70 13.85 15.97 10.88
CA TYR A 70 13.98 16.02 9.43
C TYR A 70 14.38 17.41 8.90
N ILE A 71 13.83 18.48 9.47
CA ILE A 71 14.22 19.85 9.12
C ILE A 71 15.65 20.13 9.58
N HIS A 72 16.03 19.63 10.77
CA HIS A 72 17.41 19.74 11.26
C HIS A 72 18.40 19.03 10.34
N VAL A 73 18.09 17.81 9.90
CA VAL A 73 18.91 17.06 8.94
C VAL A 73 19.03 17.80 7.61
N LEU A 74 17.93 18.37 7.10
CA LEU A 74 17.95 19.16 5.85
C LEU A 74 18.91 20.36 5.95
N ASP A 75 18.87 21.07 7.07
CA ASP A 75 19.66 22.27 7.33
C ASP A 75 21.14 21.97 7.58
N ASN A 76 21.45 20.91 8.31
CA ASN A 76 22.79 20.66 8.86
C ASN A 76 23.57 19.56 8.15
N HIS A 77 22.91 18.56 7.57
CA HIS A 77 23.56 17.33 7.14
C HIS A 77 23.27 16.92 5.71
N ALA A 78 22.12 17.27 5.14
CA ALA A 78 21.71 16.80 3.82
C ALA A 78 22.73 17.17 2.72
N PHE A 79 23.36 18.34 2.79
CA PHE A 79 24.42 18.73 1.86
C PHE A 79 25.71 17.91 2.03
N GLU A 80 26.03 17.44 3.24
CA GLU A 80 27.20 16.58 3.51
C GLU A 80 26.99 15.21 2.86
N PHE A 81 25.79 14.64 3.04
CA PHE A 81 25.39 13.40 2.38
C PHE A 81 25.37 13.55 0.86
N HIS A 82 24.85 14.68 0.34
CA HIS A 82 24.90 14.95 -1.09
C HIS A 82 26.34 15.03 -1.62
N GLN A 83 27.23 15.72 -0.92
CA GLN A 83 28.65 15.81 -1.29
C GLN A 83 29.35 14.45 -1.31
N GLN A 84 28.96 13.54 -0.42
CA GLN A 84 29.56 12.20 -0.34
C GLN A 84 29.00 11.22 -1.38
N TYR A 85 27.71 11.34 -1.70
CA TYR A 85 26.98 10.31 -2.45
C TYR A 85 26.36 10.80 -3.76
N ASP A 86 26.57 12.07 -4.13
CA ASP A 86 26.11 12.81 -5.32
C ASP A 86 24.59 12.91 -5.54
N ASN A 87 23.80 11.99 -5.01
CA ASN A 87 22.36 11.92 -5.25
C ASN A 87 21.66 11.21 -4.09
N LEU A 88 20.91 11.97 -3.28
CA LEU A 88 20.16 11.41 -2.16
C LEU A 88 18.96 10.55 -2.61
N GLY A 89 18.41 10.82 -3.79
CA GLY A 89 17.28 10.07 -4.33
C GLY A 89 17.58 8.58 -4.54
N LEU A 90 18.85 8.23 -4.76
CA LEU A 90 19.29 6.83 -4.88
C LEU A 90 19.19 6.04 -3.56
N TYR A 91 19.17 6.74 -2.42
CA TYR A 91 19.08 6.16 -1.08
C TYR A 91 17.65 6.20 -0.52
N SER A 92 16.68 6.50 -1.36
CA SER A 92 15.26 6.48 -1.01
C SER A 92 14.81 5.06 -0.63
N LEU A 93 14.09 4.95 0.49
CA LEU A 93 13.46 3.70 0.93
C LEU A 93 12.16 3.37 0.16
N GLN A 94 11.74 4.23 -0.76
CA GLN A 94 10.50 4.05 -1.53
C GLN A 94 10.45 2.72 -2.29
N GLY A 95 11.61 2.21 -2.75
CA GLY A 95 11.70 0.89 -3.39
C GLY A 95 11.33 -0.24 -2.43
N ASN A 96 11.81 -0.18 -1.20
CA ASN A 96 11.53 -1.18 -0.15
C ASN A 96 10.06 -1.11 0.29
N GLU A 97 9.51 0.11 0.44
CA GLU A 97 8.08 0.29 0.76
C GLU A 97 7.19 -0.32 -0.32
N LYS A 98 7.46 -0.03 -1.60
CA LYS A 98 6.70 -0.59 -2.71
C LYS A 98 6.84 -2.11 -2.81
N PHE A 99 8.03 -2.64 -2.50
CA PHE A 99 8.25 -4.08 -2.44
C PHE A 99 7.44 -4.73 -1.30
N ASN A 100 7.37 -4.09 -0.14
CA ASN A 100 6.55 -4.53 0.98
C ASN A 100 5.06 -4.51 0.62
N ASP A 101 4.58 -3.49 -0.09
CA ASP A 101 3.19 -3.43 -0.56
C ASP A 101 2.83 -4.63 -1.46
N VAL A 102 3.70 -4.93 -2.43
CA VAL A 102 3.51 -6.07 -3.34
C VAL A 102 3.54 -7.38 -2.57
N THR A 103 4.57 -7.57 -1.74
CA THR A 103 4.74 -8.80 -0.95
C THR A 103 3.57 -9.02 0.01
N THR A 104 3.11 -7.96 0.65
CA THR A 104 1.96 -8.00 1.57
C THR A 104 0.67 -8.33 0.82
N LYS A 105 0.45 -7.71 -0.34
CA LYS A 105 -0.69 -8.01 -1.21
C LYS A 105 -0.68 -9.47 -1.68
N ASP A 106 0.47 -9.97 -2.10
CA ASP A 106 0.62 -11.36 -2.55
C ASP A 106 0.44 -12.34 -1.40
N PHE A 107 1.00 -12.04 -0.22
CA PHE A 107 0.78 -12.80 0.99
C PHE A 107 -0.71 -12.88 1.33
N PHE A 108 -1.44 -11.77 1.39
CA PHE A 108 -2.88 -11.79 1.66
C PHE A 108 -3.67 -12.46 0.54
N THR A 109 -3.31 -12.29 -0.73
CA THR A 109 -3.98 -12.97 -1.84
C THR A 109 -3.80 -14.49 -1.78
N SER A 110 -2.61 -14.95 -1.36
CA SER A 110 -2.29 -16.37 -1.23
C SER A 110 -2.87 -17.01 0.03
N THR A 111 -3.00 -16.26 1.13
CA THR A 111 -3.51 -16.77 2.42
C THR A 111 -5.01 -16.56 2.59
N ASN A 112 -5.60 -15.54 1.96
CA ASN A 112 -7.05 -15.27 1.96
C ASN A 112 -7.79 -16.11 0.90
N LYS A 113 -7.24 -17.31 0.63
CA LYS A 113 -7.82 -18.38 -0.16
C LYS A 113 -8.98 -19.06 0.58
N ARG A 114 -9.91 -18.30 1.17
CA ARG A 114 -11.24 -18.84 1.57
C ARG A 114 -11.92 -19.57 0.41
N ASN A 115 -11.53 -19.24 -0.83
CA ASN A 115 -12.06 -19.87 -2.03
C ASN A 115 -11.16 -20.91 -2.72
N PHE A 116 -9.91 -21.15 -2.31
CA PHE A 116 -9.09 -22.15 -3.02
C PHE A 116 -9.54 -23.57 -2.72
N ASN A 117 -9.78 -23.88 -1.44
CA ASN A 117 -10.28 -25.20 -1.05
C ASN A 117 -11.69 -25.45 -1.61
N THR A 118 -12.56 -24.43 -1.62
CA THR A 118 -13.88 -24.54 -2.24
C THR A 118 -13.79 -24.63 -3.76
N GLN A 119 -12.94 -23.87 -4.45
CA GLN A 119 -12.72 -24.02 -5.90
C GLN A 119 -12.14 -25.40 -6.25
N LEU A 120 -11.20 -25.92 -5.45
CA LEU A 120 -10.63 -27.26 -5.64
C LEU A 120 -11.69 -28.36 -5.40
N LEU A 121 -12.55 -28.17 -4.39
CA LEU A 121 -13.68 -29.05 -4.09
C LEU A 121 -14.72 -29.03 -5.21
N HIS A 122 -15.13 -27.83 -5.67
CA HIS A 122 -16.06 -27.66 -6.78
C HIS A 122 -15.50 -28.28 -8.07
N LYS A 123 -14.19 -28.15 -8.32
CA LYS A 123 -13.51 -28.79 -9.46
C LYS A 123 -13.51 -30.31 -9.33
N ARG A 124 -13.25 -30.87 -8.13
CA ARG A 124 -13.32 -32.32 -7.87
C ARG A 124 -14.74 -32.86 -8.05
N ILE A 125 -15.76 -32.15 -7.54
CA ILE A 125 -17.17 -32.53 -7.67
C ILE A 125 -17.57 -32.55 -9.15
N ARG A 126 -17.21 -31.51 -9.92
CA ARG A 126 -17.49 -31.43 -11.35
C ARG A 126 -16.86 -32.58 -12.14
N LEU A 127 -15.60 -32.94 -11.84
CA LEU A 127 -14.91 -34.06 -12.50
C LEU A 127 -15.54 -35.41 -12.17
N ARG A 128 -15.95 -35.64 -10.91
CA ARG A 128 -16.65 -36.89 -10.54
C ARG A 128 -17.99 -37.05 -11.25
N LEU A 129 -18.76 -35.97 -11.37
CA LEU A 129 -20.04 -36.01 -12.07
C LEU A 129 -19.88 -36.28 -13.57
N LEU A 130 -18.84 -35.72 -14.17
CA LEU A 130 -18.48 -36.01 -15.56
C LEU A 130 -18.07 -37.48 -15.74
N ASP A 131 -17.27 -38.05 -14.84
CA ASP A 131 -16.89 -39.47 -14.89
C ASP A 131 -18.10 -40.41 -14.75
N ILE A 132 -19.01 -40.11 -13.82
CA ILE A 132 -20.26 -40.87 -13.65
C ILE A 132 -21.14 -40.77 -14.91
N ALA A 133 -21.29 -39.58 -15.48
CA ALA A 133 -22.09 -39.37 -16.69
C ALA A 133 -21.49 -40.03 -17.94
N LEU A 134 -20.15 -40.05 -18.04
CA LEU A 134 -19.43 -40.77 -19.10
C LEU A 134 -19.63 -42.29 -18.97
N ARG A 135 -19.65 -42.83 -17.75
CA ARG A 135 -19.90 -44.26 -17.49
C ARG A 135 -21.37 -44.67 -17.67
N GLN A 136 -22.32 -43.75 -17.57
CA GLN A 136 -23.77 -44.03 -17.67
C GLN A 136 -24.39 -43.70 -19.04
N GLY A 137 -23.59 -43.45 -20.08
CA GLY A 137 -24.08 -43.40 -21.47
C GLY A 137 -24.34 -42.01 -22.06
N GLY A 138 -23.65 -40.96 -21.60
CA GLY A 138 -23.51 -39.71 -22.36
C GLY A 138 -24.49 -38.57 -22.04
N LEU A 139 -24.40 -37.50 -22.86
CA LEU A 139 -24.85 -36.11 -22.65
C LEU A 139 -26.27 -35.89 -22.06
N THR A 140 -27.19 -36.83 -22.21
CA THR A 140 -28.57 -36.77 -21.68
C THR A 140 -28.66 -36.97 -20.16
N ALA A 141 -27.68 -37.63 -19.52
CA ALA A 141 -27.59 -37.73 -18.06
C ALA A 141 -27.06 -36.43 -17.42
N ILE A 142 -26.21 -35.69 -18.15
CA ILE A 142 -25.58 -34.45 -17.70
C ILE A 142 -26.63 -33.34 -17.54
N THR A 143 -27.56 -33.20 -18.49
CA THR A 143 -28.61 -32.17 -18.41
C THR A 143 -29.61 -32.43 -17.28
N LYS A 144 -29.94 -33.69 -16.96
CA LYS A 144 -30.77 -34.03 -15.79
C LYS A 144 -30.07 -33.76 -14.46
N LEU A 145 -28.77 -34.01 -14.35
CA LEU A 145 -27.99 -33.74 -13.13
C LEU A 145 -27.73 -32.25 -12.90
N PHE A 146 -27.55 -31.45 -13.96
CA PHE A 146 -27.30 -30.02 -13.84
C PHE A 146 -28.57 -29.19 -13.54
N PHE A 147 -29.75 -29.60 -14.01
CA PHE A 147 -30.99 -28.83 -13.82
C PHE A 147 -31.76 -29.18 -12.55
N ASN A 148 -31.59 -30.40 -11.99
CA ASN A 148 -32.37 -30.86 -10.82
C ASN A 148 -31.60 -30.89 -9.50
N TRP A 149 -30.33 -30.48 -9.49
CA TRP A 149 -29.52 -30.52 -8.28
C TRP A 149 -29.57 -29.18 -7.55
N ASN A 150 -30.36 -29.13 -6.47
CA ASN A 150 -30.39 -27.97 -5.59
C ASN A 150 -29.12 -27.96 -4.73
N ILE A 151 -28.10 -27.24 -5.23
CA ILE A 151 -26.73 -27.19 -4.69
C ILE A 151 -26.69 -26.81 -3.19
N LYS A 152 -27.71 -26.12 -2.67
CA LYS A 152 -27.77 -25.66 -1.27
C LYS A 152 -27.80 -26.81 -0.25
N ASP A 153 -28.48 -27.92 -0.54
CA ASP A 153 -28.72 -28.97 0.46
C ASP A 153 -27.56 -29.98 0.55
N THR A 154 -26.76 -30.10 -0.52
CA THR A 154 -25.62 -31.03 -0.54
C THR A 154 -24.35 -30.39 0.02
N ILE A 155 -24.18 -29.08 -0.17
CA ILE A 155 -23.05 -28.33 0.41
C ILE A 155 -23.18 -28.24 1.94
N SER A 156 -24.39 -27.99 2.47
CA SER A 156 -24.62 -27.93 3.92
C SER A 156 -24.35 -29.27 4.63
N ALA A 157 -24.70 -30.39 4.01
CA ALA A 157 -24.44 -31.73 4.55
C ALA A 157 -22.94 -32.11 4.55
N GLN A 158 -22.18 -31.69 3.53
CA GLN A 158 -20.73 -31.96 3.45
C GLN A 158 -19.91 -31.01 4.31
N GLU A 159 -20.29 -29.73 4.44
CA GLU A 159 -19.64 -28.78 5.35
C GLU A 159 -19.79 -29.18 6.82
N SER A 160 -20.96 -29.70 7.23
CA SER A 160 -21.19 -30.28 8.56
C SER A 160 -20.26 -31.46 8.88
N SER A 161 -20.02 -32.30 7.87
CA SER A 161 -19.19 -33.51 7.99
C SER A 161 -17.69 -33.18 8.03
N LEU A 162 -17.25 -32.19 7.24
CA LEU A 162 -15.86 -31.76 7.16
C LEU A 162 -15.44 -30.85 8.32
N ASN A 163 -16.34 -30.00 8.84
CA ASN A 163 -16.06 -29.20 10.03
C ASN A 163 -15.84 -30.08 11.27
N LYS A 164 -16.54 -31.21 11.40
CA LYS A 164 -16.30 -32.20 12.47
C LYS A 164 -14.97 -32.93 12.34
N LEU A 165 -14.43 -33.07 11.12
CA LEU A 165 -13.17 -33.79 10.86
C LEU A 165 -11.92 -32.89 11.01
N PHE A 166 -12.02 -31.61 10.66
CA PHE A 166 -10.88 -30.67 10.67
C PHE A 166 -10.89 -29.68 11.84
N PHE A 167 -12.01 -29.49 12.53
CA PHE A 167 -12.12 -28.69 13.74
C PHE A 167 -12.88 -29.46 14.83
N PRO A 168 -12.23 -30.42 15.52
CA PRO A 168 -12.87 -31.06 16.66
C PRO A 168 -13.17 -29.97 17.71
N GLN A 169 -14.43 -29.88 18.13
CA GLN A 169 -14.82 -28.95 19.19
C GLN A 169 -13.94 -29.23 20.42
N ARG A 170 -13.07 -28.27 20.78
CA ARG A 170 -12.41 -28.28 22.09
C ARG A 170 -13.52 -28.26 23.13
N ARG A 171 -13.76 -29.41 23.79
CA ARG A 171 -14.45 -29.42 25.07
C ARG A 171 -13.55 -28.68 26.05
N TYR A 172 -13.83 -27.40 26.29
CA TYR A 172 -13.42 -26.80 27.53
C TYR A 172 -14.29 -27.44 28.61
N SER A 173 -13.72 -28.38 29.35
CA SER A 173 -14.27 -28.83 30.62
C SER A 173 -14.15 -27.66 31.59
N THR A 174 -15.28 -27.04 31.90
CA THR A 174 -15.41 -26.19 33.09
C THR A 174 -15.53 -27.10 34.30
N CYS A 175 -14.43 -27.21 35.04
CA CYS A 175 -14.37 -27.40 36.50
C CYS A 175 -12.96 -27.02 36.94
#